data_AF-A0A498LIZ3-F1
#
_entry.id   AF-A0A498LIZ3-F1
#
_cell.length_a   1.000
_cell.length_b   1.000
_cell.length_c   1.000
_cell.angle_alpha   90.00
_cell.angle_beta   90.00
_cell.angle_gamma   90.00
#
_symmetry.space_group_name_H-M   'P 1'
#
loop_
_entity.id
_entity.type
_entity.pdbx_description
1 polymer ?
#
loop_
_entity_poly.entity_id
_entity_poly.type
_entity_poly.pdbx_seq_one_letter_code
_entity_poly.pdbx_strand_id
1 'polypeptide(L)'
;MADSQDDKLYKAEYAKSGRASCKKCKENIAKDTLRMAIMVQSPMFDGKVPHWHHFSCFWLRAAVQSPSDISGFTDLRWDDQEKVKKAIESGGATGGKGGQKGAAKGEKSLNDFAVEYAKSNRSTCKGCDQKIEKDHIRVSKKTVDPEKPQLGLIDRWYHTGCFVSRREELLFKPEYSATQLKGFAALRDEDKEELKKRLPAVKNEG
;
A
#
# COMPACT_ATOMS: atom_id res chain seq x y z
N MET A 1 -16.80 -25.75 16.40
CA MET A 1 -15.65 -24.96 16.88
C MET A 1 -15.12 -24.19 15.68
N ALA A 2 -15.44 -22.89 15.58
CA ALA A 2 -15.06 -22.08 14.42
C ALA A 2 -13.58 -21.70 14.56
N ASP A 3 -12.75 -22.22 13.67
CA ASP A 3 -11.31 -21.99 13.67
C ASP A 3 -11.05 -20.50 13.42
N SER A 4 -10.44 -19.80 14.39
CA SER A 4 -10.16 -18.35 14.35
C SER A 4 -9.18 -17.93 13.23
N GLN A 5 -8.83 -18.85 12.33
CA GLN A 5 -7.96 -18.66 11.17
C GLN A 5 -8.69 -18.11 9.94
N ASP A 6 -10.02 -18.24 9.84
CA ASP A 6 -10.78 -17.86 8.64
C ASP A 6 -11.14 -16.35 8.60
N ASP A 7 -10.98 -15.64 9.72
CA ASP A 7 -11.32 -14.22 9.79
C ASP A 7 -10.20 -13.26 9.39
N LYS A 8 -8.96 -13.76 9.26
CA LYS A 8 -7.79 -12.93 8.95
C LYS A 8 -7.86 -12.35 7.54
N LEU A 9 -7.36 -11.11 7.39
CA LEU A 9 -7.33 -10.40 6.10
C LEU A 9 -6.37 -11.02 5.09
N TYR A 10 -5.33 -11.72 5.57
CA TYR A 10 -4.30 -12.30 4.72
C TYR A 10 -4.15 -13.79 4.99
N LYS A 11 -3.72 -14.53 3.97
CA LYS A 11 -3.44 -15.97 4.05
C LYS A 11 -2.15 -16.31 3.32
N ALA A 12 -1.34 -17.21 3.87
CA ALA A 12 -0.15 -17.74 3.22
C ALA A 12 -0.20 -19.27 3.23
N GLU A 13 0.18 -19.90 2.11
CA GLU A 13 0.31 -21.35 2.00
C GLU A 13 1.23 -21.72 0.83
N TYR A 14 1.63 -22.99 0.77
CA TYR A 14 2.19 -23.57 -0.44
C TYR A 14 1.09 -23.89 -1.44
N ALA A 15 1.31 -23.54 -2.71
CA ALA A 15 0.32 -23.68 -3.75
C ALA A 15 -0.09 -25.15 -3.98
N LYS A 16 -1.31 -25.51 -3.58
CA LYS A 16 -1.86 -26.88 -3.74
C LYS A 16 -1.93 -27.36 -5.21
N SER A 17 -2.01 -26.44 -6.16
CA SER A 17 -1.99 -26.71 -7.61
C SER A 17 -1.47 -25.51 -8.39
N GLY A 18 -1.03 -25.74 -9.63
CA GLY A 18 -0.56 -24.71 -10.57
C GLY A 18 -1.67 -23.91 -11.29
N ARG A 19 -2.94 -24.09 -10.89
CA ARG A 19 -4.12 -23.52 -11.56
C ARG A 19 -4.45 -22.10 -11.15
N ALA A 20 -3.89 -21.62 -10.04
CA ALA A 20 -4.17 -20.28 -9.55
C ALA A 20 -3.40 -19.23 -10.37
N SER A 21 -4.08 -18.18 -10.80
CA SER A 21 -3.45 -17.02 -11.44
C SER A 21 -3.25 -15.89 -10.44
N CYS A 22 -2.07 -15.28 -10.45
CA CYS A 22 -1.73 -14.15 -9.62
C CYS A 22 -2.60 -12.94 -9.97
N LYS A 23 -3.31 -12.38 -8.97
CA LYS A 23 -4.21 -11.26 -9.21
C LYS A 23 -3.49 -9.95 -9.57
N LYS A 24 -2.16 -9.85 -9.33
CA LYS A 24 -1.31 -8.71 -9.73
C LYS A 24 -0.77 -8.83 -11.15
N CYS A 25 0.10 -9.80 -11.45
CA CYS A 25 0.77 -9.93 -12.76
C CYS A 25 -0.01 -10.76 -13.78
N LYS A 26 -1.09 -11.43 -13.36
CA LYS A 26 -1.94 -12.32 -14.18
C LYS A 26 -1.28 -13.63 -14.61
N GLU A 27 -0.01 -13.86 -14.29
CA GLU A 27 0.68 -15.13 -14.54
C GLU A 27 0.25 -16.24 -13.55
N ASN A 28 0.45 -17.49 -13.95
CA ASN A 28 0.17 -18.66 -13.11
C ASN A 28 1.14 -18.77 -11.93
N ILE A 29 0.61 -19.26 -10.81
CA ILE A 29 1.37 -19.57 -9.60
C ILE A 29 1.66 -21.07 -9.63
N ALA A 30 2.93 -21.44 -9.73
CA ALA A 30 3.33 -22.85 -9.80
C ALA A 30 2.98 -23.62 -8.52
N LYS A 31 2.71 -24.92 -8.68
CA LYS A 31 2.45 -25.83 -7.54
C LYS A 31 3.65 -25.83 -6.59
N ASP A 32 3.37 -26.01 -5.30
CA ASP A 32 4.36 -26.12 -4.22
C ASP A 32 5.21 -24.86 -3.99
N THR A 33 4.88 -23.75 -4.66
CA THR A 33 5.49 -22.44 -4.41
C THR A 33 4.75 -21.67 -3.31
N LEU A 34 5.49 -20.89 -2.52
CA LEU A 34 4.89 -19.99 -1.51
C LEU A 34 4.03 -18.94 -2.21
N ARG A 35 2.74 -18.90 -1.85
CA ARG A 35 1.79 -17.91 -2.34
C ARG A 35 1.07 -17.25 -1.18
N MET A 36 0.66 -16.01 -1.40
CA MET A 36 -0.06 -15.22 -0.41
C MET A 36 -1.37 -14.72 -1.01
N ALA A 37 -2.40 -14.59 -0.20
CA ALA A 37 -3.71 -14.13 -0.59
C ALA A 37 -4.19 -12.98 0.29
N ILE A 38 -4.96 -12.10 -0.34
CA ILE A 38 -5.85 -11.16 0.34
C ILE A 38 -7.22 -11.84 0.40
N MET A 39 -7.78 -11.98 1.60
CA MET A 39 -9.12 -12.55 1.80
C MET A 39 -10.16 -11.48 1.49
N VAL A 40 -11.09 -11.79 0.59
CA VAL A 40 -12.10 -10.84 0.10
C VAL A 40 -13.48 -11.46 0.28
N GLN A 41 -14.47 -10.72 0.75
CA GLN A 41 -15.84 -11.20 0.83
C GLN A 41 -16.38 -11.54 -0.57
N SER A 42 -16.94 -12.74 -0.73
CA SER A 42 -17.58 -13.15 -1.96
C SER A 42 -18.91 -12.41 -2.15
N PRO A 43 -19.19 -11.86 -3.34
CA PRO A 43 -20.52 -11.32 -3.64
C PRO A 43 -21.56 -12.42 -3.91
N MET A 44 -21.12 -13.67 -4.11
CA MET A 44 -21.97 -14.78 -4.56
C MET A 44 -22.45 -15.69 -3.43
N PHE A 45 -21.78 -15.69 -2.29
CA PHE A 45 -22.11 -16.52 -1.14
C PHE A 45 -21.55 -15.87 0.13
N ASP A 46 -22.09 -16.25 1.28
CA ASP A 46 -21.60 -15.76 2.56
C ASP A 46 -20.29 -16.45 2.96
N GLY A 47 -19.17 -15.84 2.60
CA GLY A 47 -17.83 -16.32 2.91
C GLY A 47 -16.74 -15.56 2.17
N LYS A 48 -15.49 -15.69 2.64
CA LYS A 48 -14.33 -15.06 2.04
C LYS A 48 -13.67 -15.96 0.99
N VAL A 49 -13.24 -15.36 -0.12
CA VAL A 49 -12.47 -16.01 -1.18
C VAL A 49 -11.03 -15.49 -1.21
N PRO A 50 -10.02 -16.37 -1.38
CA PRO A 50 -8.63 -15.96 -1.44
C PRO A 50 -8.28 -15.39 -2.82
N HIS A 51 -7.85 -14.12 -2.85
CA HIS A 51 -7.21 -13.53 -4.02
C HIS A 51 -5.70 -13.81 -4.00
N TRP A 52 -5.29 -14.90 -4.65
CA TRP A 52 -3.90 -15.36 -4.68
C TRP A 52 -2.95 -14.45 -5.47
N HIS A 53 -1.72 -14.36 -4.97
CA HIS A 53 -0.59 -13.63 -5.54
C HIS A 53 0.70 -14.46 -5.36
N HIS A 54 1.67 -14.28 -6.26
CA HIS A 54 3.05 -14.67 -5.94
C HIS A 54 3.53 -13.90 -4.71
N PHE A 55 4.46 -14.50 -3.95
CA PHE A 55 5.03 -13.88 -2.75
C PHE A 55 5.50 -12.43 -3.00
N SER A 56 6.28 -12.17 -4.04
CA SER A 56 6.77 -10.81 -4.36
C SER A 56 5.65 -9.85 -4.79
N CYS A 57 4.66 -10.36 -5.52
CA CYS A 57 3.54 -9.59 -6.04
C CYS A 57 2.56 -9.15 -4.95
N PHE A 58 2.44 -9.92 -3.87
CA PHE A 58 1.54 -9.65 -2.75
C PHE A 58 1.88 -8.32 -2.06
N TRP A 59 3.15 -8.07 -1.81
CA TRP A 59 3.65 -6.87 -1.13
C TRP A 59 3.44 -5.57 -1.92
N LEU A 60 3.13 -5.67 -3.22
CA LEU A 60 2.74 -4.52 -4.04
C LEU A 60 1.25 -4.17 -3.92
N ARG A 61 0.49 -4.96 -3.16
CA ARG A 61 -0.97 -4.88 -3.05
C ARG A 61 -1.46 -4.83 -1.60
N ALA A 62 -0.73 -5.45 -0.68
CA ALA A 62 -1.08 -5.52 0.73
C ALA A 62 -0.09 -4.73 1.59
N ALA A 63 -0.58 -4.22 2.72
CA ALA A 63 0.23 -3.70 3.81
C ALA A 63 -0.06 -4.56 5.04
N VAL A 64 0.81 -5.53 5.30
CA VAL A 64 0.74 -6.39 6.49
C VAL A 64 1.56 -5.75 7.59
N GLN A 65 1.01 -5.66 8.80
CA GLN A 65 1.69 -5.06 9.95
C GLN A 65 2.33 -6.13 10.85
N SER A 66 1.67 -7.29 10.98
CA SER A 66 2.15 -8.37 11.84
C SER A 66 2.03 -9.73 11.15
N PRO A 67 2.96 -10.68 11.38
CA PRO A 67 2.80 -12.07 10.96
C PRO A 67 1.50 -12.71 11.49
N SER A 68 1.01 -12.24 12.65
CA SER A 68 -0.24 -12.71 13.24
C SER A 68 -1.47 -12.40 12.37
N ASP A 69 -1.39 -11.40 11.49
CA ASP A 69 -2.45 -11.02 10.55
C ASP A 69 -2.57 -11.99 9.36
N ILE A 70 -1.64 -12.95 9.26
CA ILE A 70 -1.56 -13.92 8.18
C ILE A 70 -2.04 -15.29 8.68
N SER A 71 -3.12 -15.79 8.09
CA SER A 71 -3.59 -17.18 8.27
C SER A 71 -2.62 -18.16 7.59
N GLY A 72 -2.33 -19.29 8.24
CA GLY A 72 -1.36 -20.29 7.76
C GLY A 72 0.12 -19.91 7.91
N PHE A 73 0.45 -18.80 8.57
CA PHE A 73 1.84 -18.37 8.79
C PHE A 73 2.66 -19.39 9.59
N THR A 74 2.08 -19.95 10.64
CA THR A 74 2.73 -20.94 11.52
C THR A 74 3.03 -22.26 10.82
N ASP A 75 2.30 -22.57 9.74
CA ASP A 75 2.43 -23.81 8.97
C ASP A 75 3.50 -23.70 7.87
N LEU A 76 4.06 -22.50 7.65
CA LEU A 76 5.15 -22.29 6.71
C LEU A 76 6.46 -22.87 7.26
N ARG A 77 7.36 -23.25 6.35
CA ARG A 77 8.74 -23.60 6.72
C ARG A 77 9.42 -22.41 7.38
N TRP A 78 10.34 -22.68 8.29
CA TRP A 78 11.04 -21.65 9.07
C TRP A 78 11.70 -20.58 8.20
N ASP A 79 12.36 -20.96 7.10
CA ASP A 79 12.99 -20.02 6.16
C ASP A 79 11.95 -19.07 5.52
N ASP A 80 10.76 -19.59 5.19
CA ASP A 80 9.69 -18.78 4.62
C ASP A 80 9.00 -17.90 5.68
N GLN A 81 8.94 -18.35 6.93
CA GLN A 81 8.49 -17.53 8.06
C GLN A 81 9.42 -16.33 8.26
N GLU A 82 10.74 -16.54 8.25
CA GLU A 82 11.72 -15.46 8.31
C GLU A 82 11.58 -14.51 7.12
N LYS A 83 11.38 -15.06 5.91
CA LYS A 83 11.24 -14.26 4.70
C LYS A 83 10.01 -13.35 4.75
N VAL A 84 8.89 -13.83 5.27
CA VAL A 84 7.68 -13.03 5.50
C VAL A 84 7.94 -11.96 6.57
N LYS A 85 8.57 -12.30 7.70
CA LYS A 85 8.91 -11.32 8.76
C LYS A 85 9.79 -10.19 8.21
N LYS A 86 10.86 -10.54 7.49
CA LYS A 86 11.74 -9.58 6.80
C LYS A 86 10.99 -8.73 5.77
N ALA A 87 10.00 -9.30 5.07
CA ALA A 87 9.17 -8.55 4.13
C ALA A 87 8.22 -7.57 4.83
N ILE A 88 7.71 -7.91 6.01
CA ILE A 88 6.89 -7.00 6.85
C ILE A 88 7.74 -5.83 7.34
N GLU A 89 8.92 -6.12 7.91
CA GLU A 89 9.86 -5.12 8.44
C GLU A 89 10.36 -4.15 7.35
N SER A 90 10.55 -4.66 6.13
CA SER A 90 10.99 -3.85 4.98
C SER A 90 9.84 -3.14 4.26
N GLY A 91 8.61 -3.17 4.80
CA GLY A 91 7.45 -2.51 4.20
C GLY A 91 7.09 -3.05 2.82
N GLY A 92 7.33 -4.34 2.58
CA GLY A 92 7.01 -5.00 1.32
C GLY A 92 8.07 -4.85 0.21
N ALA A 93 9.24 -4.30 0.52
CA ALA A 93 10.36 -4.21 -0.42
C ALA A 93 11.05 -5.58 -0.62
N THR A 94 10.35 -6.53 -1.23
CA THR A 94 10.99 -7.75 -1.73
C THR A 94 11.64 -7.43 -3.08
N GLY A 95 12.97 -7.56 -3.16
CA GLY A 95 13.82 -7.18 -4.29
C GLY A 95 13.52 -7.91 -5.61
N GLY A 96 12.36 -7.64 -6.20
CA GLY A 96 12.01 -8.03 -7.55
C GLY A 96 12.75 -7.13 -8.53
N LYS A 97 13.70 -7.71 -9.27
CA LYS A 97 14.24 -7.14 -10.52
C LYS A 97 13.08 -6.93 -11.50
N GLY A 98 12.48 -5.75 -11.45
CA GLY A 98 11.39 -5.31 -12.31
C GLY A 98 11.51 -3.81 -12.56
N GLY A 99 12.55 -3.42 -13.31
CA GLY A 99 12.65 -2.18 -14.07
C GLY A 99 12.29 -0.87 -13.39
N GLN A 100 13.29 -0.23 -12.75
CA GLN A 100 13.65 1.16 -13.05
C GLN A 100 15.05 1.43 -12.49
N LYS A 101 16.05 1.40 -13.39
CA LYS A 101 17.35 2.03 -13.15
C LYS A 101 17.13 3.54 -13.16
N GLY A 102 17.60 4.19 -12.11
CA GLY A 102 17.61 5.64 -11.99
C GLY A 102 18.20 6.04 -10.65
N ALA A 103 19.52 5.90 -10.52
CA ALA A 103 20.26 6.45 -9.40
C ALA A 103 20.24 7.98 -9.49
N ALA A 104 19.72 8.63 -8.45
CA ALA A 104 20.10 9.97 -8.08
C ALA A 104 20.08 10.04 -6.55
N LYS A 105 21.16 10.56 -5.95
CA LYS A 105 21.19 10.99 -4.54
C LYS A 105 20.14 12.09 -4.38
N GLY A 106 18.94 11.71 -4.02
CA GLY A 106 17.84 12.59 -3.61
C GLY A 106 17.17 11.97 -2.40
N GLU A 107 16.56 12.80 -1.55
CA GLU A 107 15.70 12.36 -0.45
C GLU A 107 14.82 11.18 -0.90
N LYS A 108 14.84 10.07 -0.15
CA LYS A 108 14.05 8.87 -0.48
C LYS A 108 12.57 9.26 -0.55
N SER A 109 11.96 9.10 -1.73
CA SER A 109 10.53 9.31 -1.91
C SER A 109 9.74 8.32 -1.06
N LEU A 110 8.71 8.81 -0.36
CA LEU A 110 7.83 7.96 0.42
C LEU A 110 6.91 7.17 -0.51
N ASN A 111 6.92 5.85 -0.39
CA ASN A 111 6.11 4.97 -1.26
C ASN A 111 4.60 5.04 -0.96
N ASP A 112 4.26 5.48 0.26
CA ASP A 112 2.90 5.54 0.78
C ASP A 112 2.25 6.90 0.60
N PHE A 113 2.98 7.93 0.17
CA PHE A 113 2.42 9.26 -0.02
C PHE A 113 2.69 9.76 -1.43
N ALA A 114 1.65 10.29 -2.07
CA ALA A 114 1.75 10.86 -3.41
C ALA A 114 1.09 12.23 -3.48
N VAL A 115 1.49 13.01 -4.48
CA VAL A 115 0.89 14.30 -4.81
C VAL A 115 0.76 14.42 -6.32
N GLU A 116 -0.40 14.87 -6.78
CA GLU A 116 -0.65 15.15 -8.19
C GLU A 116 -1.78 16.18 -8.35
N TYR A 117 -1.87 16.75 -9.55
CA TYR A 117 -3.09 17.42 -9.99
C TYR A 117 -4.18 16.38 -10.24
N ALA A 118 -5.40 16.68 -9.78
CA ALA A 118 -6.53 15.80 -9.95
C ALA A 118 -6.86 15.63 -11.44
N LYS A 119 -6.66 14.41 -11.97
CA LYS A 119 -6.94 14.06 -13.37
C LYS A 119 -8.42 14.22 -13.76
N SER A 120 -9.32 14.26 -12.78
CA SER A 120 -10.76 14.47 -12.95
C SER A 120 -11.39 14.93 -11.62
N ASN A 121 -12.62 15.42 -11.67
CA ASN A 121 -13.43 15.81 -10.50
C ASN A 121 -14.19 14.65 -9.83
N ARG A 122 -13.77 13.40 -10.06
CA ARG A 122 -14.42 12.20 -9.49
C ARG A 122 -13.88 11.81 -8.12
N SER A 123 -12.76 12.39 -7.69
CA SER A 123 -12.19 12.11 -6.37
C SER A 123 -12.87 12.92 -5.28
N THR A 124 -13.03 12.30 -4.12
CA THR A 124 -13.54 12.93 -2.89
C THR A 124 -12.42 13.00 -1.86
N CYS A 125 -12.26 14.15 -1.22
CA CYS A 125 -11.32 14.35 -0.13
C CYS A 125 -11.76 13.53 1.09
N LYS A 126 -10.90 12.64 1.58
CA LYS A 126 -11.18 11.82 2.77
C LYS A 126 -11.08 12.54 4.11
N GLY A 127 -10.76 13.84 4.09
CA GLY A 127 -10.71 14.68 5.29
C GLY A 127 -11.96 15.54 5.50
N CYS A 128 -12.69 15.88 4.45
CA CYS A 128 -13.88 16.74 4.52
C CYS A 128 -15.07 16.23 3.68
N ASP A 129 -14.92 15.08 3.02
CA ASP A 129 -15.92 14.45 2.14
C ASP A 129 -16.44 15.30 0.97
N GLN A 130 -15.76 16.42 0.67
CA GLN A 130 -16.04 17.26 -0.49
C GLN A 130 -15.29 16.76 -1.74
N LYS A 131 -15.86 17.04 -2.92
CA LYS A 131 -15.22 16.73 -4.21
C LYS A 131 -13.93 17.55 -4.36
N ILE A 132 -12.92 16.91 -4.95
CA ILE A 132 -11.68 17.55 -5.37
C ILE A 132 -11.83 17.86 -6.85
N GLU A 133 -11.80 19.14 -7.21
CA GLU A 133 -11.95 19.59 -8.59
C GLU A 133 -10.80 19.13 -9.49
N LYS A 134 -11.09 19.00 -10.78
CA LYS A 134 -10.06 18.68 -11.78
C LYS A 134 -8.97 19.76 -11.75
N ASP A 135 -7.73 19.34 -11.97
CA ASP A 135 -6.54 20.19 -12.02
C ASP A 135 -6.17 20.86 -10.68
N HIS A 136 -6.92 20.61 -9.59
CA HIS A 136 -6.51 20.97 -8.23
C HIS A 136 -5.49 19.99 -7.66
N ILE A 137 -4.57 20.49 -6.83
CA ILE A 137 -3.60 19.65 -6.13
C ILE A 137 -4.31 18.80 -5.08
N ARG A 138 -4.00 17.51 -5.09
CA ARG A 138 -4.42 16.56 -4.07
C ARG A 138 -3.23 15.74 -3.59
N VAL A 139 -3.24 15.45 -2.29
CA VAL A 139 -2.22 14.62 -1.64
C VAL A 139 -2.90 13.32 -1.23
N SER A 140 -2.23 12.19 -1.43
CA SER A 140 -2.73 10.88 -1.00
C SER A 140 -1.87 10.23 0.06
N LYS A 141 -2.54 9.41 0.88
CA LYS A 141 -1.91 8.32 1.63
C LYS A 141 -2.40 7.01 1.02
N LYS A 142 -1.50 6.07 0.75
CA LYS A 142 -1.85 4.72 0.35
C LYS A 142 -2.33 3.93 1.54
N THR A 143 -3.53 3.38 1.43
CA THR A 143 -4.07 2.47 2.42
C THR A 143 -4.81 1.33 1.73
N VAL A 144 -4.96 0.21 2.44
CA VAL A 144 -5.88 -0.86 2.04
C VAL A 144 -7.25 -0.49 2.59
N ASP A 145 -8.28 -0.59 1.74
CA ASP A 145 -9.67 -0.43 2.16
C ASP A 145 -10.14 -1.72 2.87
N PRO A 146 -10.53 -1.68 4.16
CA PRO A 146 -11.00 -2.87 4.86
C PRO A 146 -12.28 -3.47 4.26
N GLU A 147 -13.15 -2.64 3.67
CA GLU A 147 -14.38 -3.10 3.02
C GLU A 147 -14.14 -3.57 1.59
N LYS A 148 -13.07 -3.07 0.96
CA LYS A 148 -12.71 -3.38 -0.42
C LYS A 148 -11.25 -3.83 -0.56
N PRO A 149 -10.82 -4.88 0.16
CA PRO A 149 -9.43 -5.32 0.18
C PRO A 149 -8.94 -5.81 -1.19
N GLN A 150 -9.85 -6.21 -2.09
CA GLN A 150 -9.56 -6.54 -3.49
C GLN A 150 -8.91 -5.40 -4.28
N LEU A 151 -9.15 -4.14 -3.89
CA LEU A 151 -8.53 -2.98 -4.52
C LEU A 151 -7.05 -2.83 -4.15
N GLY A 152 -6.59 -3.52 -3.10
CA GLY A 152 -5.23 -3.44 -2.57
C GLY A 152 -4.90 -2.05 -2.06
N LEU A 153 -3.61 -1.68 -2.12
CA LEU A 153 -3.14 -0.34 -1.82
C LEU A 153 -3.74 0.68 -2.82
N ILE A 154 -4.60 1.54 -2.30
CA ILE A 154 -5.24 2.63 -3.04
C ILE A 154 -4.84 3.98 -2.47
N ASP A 155 -4.71 4.96 -3.34
CA ASP A 155 -4.51 6.35 -2.96
C ASP A 155 -5.80 6.92 -2.36
N ARG A 156 -5.78 7.20 -1.05
CA ARG A 156 -6.83 7.97 -0.38
C ARG A 156 -6.48 9.44 -0.52
N TRP A 157 -7.23 10.16 -1.35
CA TRP A 157 -6.97 11.55 -1.69
C TRP A 157 -7.52 12.52 -0.64
N TYR A 158 -6.77 13.60 -0.43
CA TYR A 158 -7.10 14.71 0.45
C TYR A 158 -6.79 16.02 -0.26
N HIS A 159 -7.54 17.07 0.06
CA HIS A 159 -7.07 18.43 -0.19
C HIS A 159 -5.78 18.68 0.57
N THR A 160 -4.90 19.54 0.04
CA THR A 160 -3.64 19.90 0.70
C THR A 160 -3.84 20.35 2.14
N GLY A 161 -4.80 21.25 2.38
CA GLY A 161 -5.15 21.70 3.73
C GLY A 161 -5.67 20.58 4.64
N CYS A 162 -6.59 19.75 4.14
CA CYS A 162 -7.13 18.63 4.91
C CYS A 162 -6.07 17.57 5.26
N PHE A 163 -5.09 17.37 4.39
CA PHE A 163 -3.96 16.47 4.65
C PHE A 163 -3.09 17.01 5.77
N VAL A 164 -2.71 18.30 5.70
CA VAL A 164 -1.86 18.96 6.70
C VAL A 164 -2.50 18.92 8.09
N SER A 165 -3.79 19.22 8.20
CA SER A 165 -4.52 19.16 9.48
C SER A 165 -4.58 17.76 10.09
N ARG A 166 -4.35 16.70 9.29
CA ARG A 166 -4.43 15.29 9.72
C ARG A 166 -3.10 14.56 9.60
N ARG A 167 -1.98 15.29 9.51
CA ARG A 167 -0.65 14.69 9.27
C ARG A 167 -0.30 13.56 10.25
N GLU A 168 -0.66 13.73 11.52
CA GLU A 168 -0.37 12.75 12.59
C GLU A 168 -1.23 11.48 12.43
N GLU A 169 -2.53 11.62 12.20
CA GLU A 169 -3.44 10.49 11.88
C GLU A 169 -2.99 9.74 10.62
N LEU A 170 -2.46 10.48 9.65
CA LEU A 170 -1.96 9.93 8.40
C LEU A 170 -0.56 9.33 8.54
N LEU A 171 0.06 9.35 9.73
CA LEU A 171 1.43 8.89 9.97
C LEU A 171 2.46 9.58 9.07
N PHE A 172 2.15 10.80 8.64
CA PHE A 172 3.09 11.68 7.96
C PHE A 172 3.95 12.34 9.03
N LYS A 173 5.12 11.76 9.28
CA LYS A 173 6.00 12.15 10.38
C LYS A 173 6.51 13.58 10.22
N PRO A 174 6.84 14.28 11.32
CA PRO A 174 7.42 15.63 11.27
C PRO A 174 8.72 15.72 10.47
N GLU A 175 9.50 14.63 10.42
CA GLU A 175 10.73 14.58 9.62
C GLU A 175 10.46 14.56 8.10
N TYR A 176 9.22 14.26 7.68
CA TYR A 176 8.86 14.17 6.29
C TYR A 176 8.55 15.54 5.68
N SER A 177 8.98 15.75 4.45
CA SER A 177 8.77 16.98 3.70
C SER A 177 7.91 16.76 2.44
N ALA A 178 7.40 17.86 1.88
CA ALA A 178 6.72 17.83 0.59
C ALA A 178 7.58 17.24 -0.55
N THR A 179 8.90 17.41 -0.51
CA THR A 179 9.80 16.94 -1.59
C THR A 179 9.86 15.42 -1.68
N GLN A 180 9.51 14.73 -0.59
CA GLN A 180 9.48 13.28 -0.52
C GLN A 180 8.18 12.67 -1.05
N LEU A 181 7.15 13.48 -1.36
CA LEU A 181 5.90 12.98 -1.92
C LEU A 181 6.11 12.48 -3.35
N LYS A 182 5.64 11.28 -3.66
CA LYS A 182 5.70 10.74 -5.02
C LYS A 182 4.90 11.63 -5.98
N GLY A 183 5.55 12.13 -7.03
CA GLY A 183 4.93 13.02 -8.02
C GLY A 183 5.19 14.51 -7.78
N PHE A 184 5.84 14.88 -6.67
CA PHE A 184 6.17 16.28 -6.35
C PHE A 184 6.96 16.99 -7.46
N ALA A 185 7.91 16.30 -8.09
CA ALA A 185 8.73 16.86 -9.16
C ALA A 185 7.91 17.31 -10.40
N ALA A 186 6.73 16.72 -10.62
CA ALA A 186 5.87 17.02 -11.76
C ALA A 186 4.94 18.23 -11.54
N LEU A 187 4.95 18.83 -10.34
CA LEU A 187 4.18 20.03 -10.04
C LEU A 187 4.84 21.29 -10.60
N ARG A 188 4.06 22.35 -10.81
CA ARG A 188 4.57 23.69 -11.16
C ARG A 188 5.38 24.27 -9.99
N ASP A 189 6.31 25.15 -10.29
CA ASP A 189 7.24 25.67 -9.28
C ASP A 189 6.52 26.49 -8.19
N GLU A 190 5.50 27.27 -8.56
CA GLU A 190 4.63 27.99 -7.60
C GLU A 190 3.96 27.03 -6.61
N ASP A 191 3.42 25.91 -7.11
CA ASP A 191 2.72 24.90 -6.32
C ASP A 191 3.68 24.08 -5.46
N LYS A 192 4.91 23.84 -5.93
CA LYS A 192 5.99 23.21 -5.16
C LYS A 192 6.36 24.07 -3.96
N GLU A 193 6.51 25.38 -4.15
CA GLU A 193 6.85 26.31 -3.07
C GLU A 193 5.73 26.41 -2.03
N GLU A 194 4.47 26.45 -2.47
CA GLU A 194 3.32 26.44 -1.54
C GLU A 194 3.26 25.13 -0.73
N LEU A 195 3.48 23.98 -1.36
CA LEU A 195 3.50 22.70 -0.65
C LEU A 195 4.65 22.58 0.34
N LYS A 196 5.85 23.07 0.00
CA LYS A 196 6.99 23.11 0.94
C LYS A 196 6.67 23.95 2.18
N LYS A 197 5.96 25.08 2.02
CA LYS A 197 5.53 25.93 3.15
C LYS A 197 4.52 25.22 4.05
N ARG A 198 3.60 24.45 3.47
CA ARG A 198 2.56 23.72 4.22
C ARG A 198 3.04 22.43 4.86
N LEU A 199 4.01 21.76 4.25
CA LEU A 199 4.61 20.51 4.71
C LEU A 199 6.14 20.65 4.84
N PRO A 200 6.63 21.50 5.78
CA PRO A 200 8.05 21.59 6.07
C PRO A 200 8.49 20.35 6.85
N ALA A 201 9.69 19.84 6.55
CA ALA A 201 10.35 18.91 7.45
C ALA A 201 10.77 19.68 8.71
N VAL A 202 10.22 19.28 9.85
CA VAL A 202 10.63 19.78 11.15
C VAL A 202 11.68 18.81 11.68
N LYS A 203 12.92 19.27 11.78
CA LYS A 203 13.95 18.53 12.52
C LYS A 203 13.63 18.71 14.00
N ASN A 204 13.21 17.65 14.70
CA ASN A 204 13.26 17.66 16.15
C ASN A 204 14.74 17.68 16.56
N GLU A 205 15.18 18.81 17.10
CA GLU A 205 16.40 18.84 17.91
C GLU A 205 16.04 18.34 19.30
N GLY A 206 16.60 17.19 19.69
CA GLY A 206 16.70 16.73 21.09
C GLY A 206 15.49 15.98 21.63
#